data_AF-A0A8S1N2J9-F1
#
_entry.id   AF-A0A8S1N2J9-F1
#
_cell.length_a   1.000
_cell.length_b   1.000
_cell.length_c   1.000
_cell.angle_alpha   90.00
_cell.angle_beta   90.00
_cell.angle_gamma   90.00
#
_symmetry.space_group_name_H-M   'P 1'
#
loop_
_entity.id
_entity.type
_entity.pdbx_description
1 polymer ?
#
loop_
_entity_poly.entity_id
_entity_poly.type
_entity_poly.pdbx_seq_one_letter_code
_entity_poly.pdbx_strand_id
1 'polypeptide(L)'
;MFPIFLLLPISIIMKKTSDQDIIHAIDCGNYMRYHSFNGIKYKSDRFFQGSSQFIDYNNKIEIIQIKETLDQDIFQTQRQGFNFFYQLPLNMNSSEIQNFILMLDFAELQYSNSNERIFEVYLGNKLIIANLDIYKEVGRETALTIEIHFQIQGQEAFYKDELLLGAINKKNELIIRLKAIKNQASIAGIILKFGGKQNNQSDVEERKIRRNPIKGIDGLKKLSDESLKIVEQEVKENQKDRDQNEDQEDKRIQIMEIKLLEFSKRLMTLIIQTPLGILLGSSFLLICLITLWELRENRKQENKNIGNIKDIKQD
;
A
#
# COMPACT_ATOMS: atom_id res chain seq x y z
N MET A 1 -49.19 -21.80 32.86
CA MET A 1 -49.26 -20.50 32.17
C MET A 1 -47.83 -19.98 32.03
N PHE A 2 -47.16 -20.31 30.93
CA PHE A 2 -45.78 -19.86 30.65
C PHE A 2 -45.85 -18.57 29.82
N PRO A 3 -45.06 -17.52 30.13
CA PRO A 3 -45.10 -16.29 29.35
C PRO A 3 -44.34 -16.49 28.04
N ILE A 4 -44.99 -16.19 26.93
CA ILE A 4 -44.39 -16.11 25.60
C ILE A 4 -43.65 -14.76 25.54
N PHE A 5 -42.31 -14.79 25.57
CA PHE A 5 -41.50 -13.62 25.26
C PHE A 5 -41.45 -13.45 23.74
N LEU A 6 -42.13 -12.43 23.24
CA LEU A 6 -42.06 -11.99 21.85
C LEU A 6 -40.71 -11.29 21.63
N LEU A 7 -39.72 -12.02 21.09
CA LEU A 7 -38.47 -11.44 20.64
C LEU A 7 -38.72 -10.66 19.34
N LEU A 8 -38.82 -9.34 19.44
CA LEU A 8 -38.76 -8.46 18.27
C LEU A 8 -37.33 -8.51 17.71
N PRO A 9 -37.14 -8.71 16.39
CA PRO A 9 -35.81 -8.60 15.80
C PRO A 9 -35.37 -7.13 15.89
N ILE A 10 -34.31 -6.88 16.66
CA ILE A 10 -33.57 -5.62 16.64
C ILE A 10 -32.93 -5.55 15.24
N SER A 11 -33.61 -4.86 14.33
CA SER A 11 -33.03 -4.56 13.03
C SER A 11 -31.94 -3.52 13.26
N ILE A 12 -30.69 -3.97 13.35
CA ILE A 12 -29.52 -3.09 13.30
C ILE A 12 -29.56 -2.44 11.91
N ILE A 13 -30.00 -1.19 11.85
CA ILE A 13 -29.88 -0.36 10.65
C ILE A 13 -28.39 -0.06 10.51
N MET A 14 -27.64 -0.93 9.83
CA MET A 14 -26.31 -0.59 9.37
C MET A 14 -26.49 0.56 8.37
N LYS A 15 -25.99 1.74 8.73
CA LYS A 15 -25.99 2.91 7.85
C LYS A 15 -25.15 2.54 6.62
N LYS A 16 -25.83 2.18 5.53
CA LYS A 16 -25.18 1.86 4.27
C LYS A 16 -24.41 3.11 3.82
N THR A 17 -23.08 3.03 3.85
CA THR A 17 -22.24 4.07 3.24
C THR A 17 -22.65 4.17 1.78
N SER A 18 -23.11 5.36 1.37
CA SER A 18 -23.51 5.59 -0.01
C SER A 18 -22.28 5.41 -0.90
N ASP A 19 -22.36 4.47 -1.86
CA ASP A 19 -21.34 4.25 -2.91
C ASP A 19 -21.05 5.55 -3.70
N GLN A 20 -21.94 6.55 -3.62
CA GLN A 20 -21.80 7.83 -4.31
C GLN A 20 -20.73 8.76 -3.70
N ASP A 21 -20.32 8.54 -2.45
CA ASP A 21 -19.30 9.38 -1.81
C ASP A 21 -17.88 8.81 -1.98
N ILE A 22 -17.75 7.59 -2.51
CA ILE A 22 -16.48 6.87 -2.65
C ILE A 22 -15.83 7.24 -3.99
N ILE A 23 -14.60 7.76 -3.90
CA ILE A 23 -13.78 8.13 -5.07
C ILE A 23 -12.92 6.93 -5.46
N HIS A 24 -12.26 6.34 -4.47
CA HIS A 24 -11.50 5.10 -4.62
C HIS A 24 -11.80 4.15 -3.46
N ALA A 25 -11.93 2.88 -3.80
CA ALA A 25 -11.79 1.76 -2.87
C ALA A 25 -10.85 0.77 -3.59
N ILE A 26 -9.71 0.47 -2.99
CA ILE A 26 -8.63 -0.34 -3.58
C ILE A 26 -8.32 -1.47 -2.62
N ASP A 27 -8.40 -2.70 -3.12
CA ASP A 27 -7.95 -3.90 -2.44
C ASP A 27 -6.45 -4.05 -2.72
N CYS A 28 -5.62 -3.67 -1.75
CA CYS A 28 -4.17 -3.62 -1.91
C CYS A 28 -3.61 -5.06 -1.87
N GLY A 29 -2.87 -5.42 -2.91
CA GLY A 29 -2.40 -6.76 -3.16
C GLY A 29 -3.26 -7.54 -4.16
N ASN A 30 -4.57 -7.31 -4.26
CA ASN A 30 -5.41 -8.19 -5.05
C ASN A 30 -5.47 -7.81 -6.55
N TYR A 31 -5.49 -8.81 -7.45
CA TYR A 31 -5.71 -8.59 -8.88
C TYR A 31 -7.20 -8.56 -9.27
N MET A 32 -8.08 -9.02 -8.38
CA MET A 32 -9.51 -9.13 -8.60
C MET A 32 -10.26 -7.98 -7.94
N ARG A 33 -11.50 -7.74 -8.40
CA ARG A 33 -12.42 -6.83 -7.72
C ARG A 33 -13.09 -7.55 -6.55
N TYR A 34 -13.34 -6.82 -5.48
CA TYR A 34 -13.99 -7.34 -4.29
C TYR A 34 -15.26 -6.53 -3.95
N HIS A 35 -16.26 -7.22 -3.39
CA HIS A 35 -17.47 -6.61 -2.87
C HIS A 35 -17.53 -6.85 -1.38
N SER A 36 -17.45 -5.78 -0.59
CA SER A 36 -17.56 -5.88 0.87
C SER A 36 -18.99 -6.19 1.30
N PHE A 37 -19.11 -6.68 2.53
CA PHE A 37 -20.36 -6.94 3.23
C PHE A 37 -21.26 -5.71 3.30
N ASN A 38 -20.67 -4.51 3.47
CA ASN A 38 -21.40 -3.25 3.48
C ASN A 38 -21.71 -2.69 2.07
N GLY A 39 -21.32 -3.41 1.01
CA GLY A 39 -21.66 -3.11 -0.39
C GLY A 39 -20.68 -2.19 -1.12
N ILE A 40 -19.53 -1.86 -0.53
CA ILE A 40 -18.45 -1.11 -1.18
C ILE A 40 -17.79 -1.99 -2.24
N LYS A 41 -17.57 -1.39 -3.41
CA LYS A 41 -16.95 -2.07 -4.56
C LYS A 41 -15.47 -1.71 -4.64
N TYR A 42 -14.63 -2.62 -4.17
CA TYR A 42 -13.19 -2.48 -4.26
C TYR A 42 -12.71 -2.79 -5.68
N LYS A 43 -11.88 -1.89 -6.20
CA LYS A 43 -11.10 -2.10 -7.41
C LYS A 43 -9.87 -2.94 -7.06
N SER A 44 -9.37 -3.69 -8.03
CA SER A 44 -8.08 -4.37 -7.90
C SER A 44 -6.94 -3.39 -7.64
N ASP A 45 -5.85 -3.90 -7.11
CA ASP A 45 -4.67 -3.13 -6.75
C ASP A 45 -4.06 -2.43 -7.96
N ARG A 46 -4.02 -1.11 -7.87
CA ARG A 46 -3.70 -0.19 -8.95
C ARG A 46 -3.09 1.08 -8.38
N PHE A 47 -2.44 1.85 -9.24
CA PHE A 47 -1.89 3.16 -8.91
C PHE A 47 -0.71 3.15 -7.92
N PHE A 48 -0.15 1.99 -7.60
CA PHE A 48 1.07 1.90 -6.82
C PHE A 48 2.31 2.15 -7.69
N GLN A 49 3.36 2.69 -7.11
CA GLN A 49 4.67 2.87 -7.70
C GLN A 49 5.78 2.58 -6.68
N GLY A 50 6.97 2.26 -7.18
CA GLY A 50 8.13 1.91 -6.35
C GLY A 50 8.25 0.40 -6.12
N SER A 51 9.30 0.01 -5.40
CA SER A 51 9.60 -1.40 -5.14
C SER A 51 8.65 -1.95 -4.07
N SER A 52 7.72 -2.79 -4.52
CA SER A 52 6.73 -3.45 -3.67
C SER A 52 6.31 -4.77 -4.30
N GLN A 53 5.79 -5.66 -3.47
CA GLN A 53 5.29 -6.98 -3.83
C GLN A 53 3.88 -7.18 -3.29
N PHE A 54 3.14 -8.03 -3.96
CA PHE A 54 1.86 -8.55 -3.49
C PHE A 54 2.11 -9.78 -2.62
N ILE A 55 1.43 -9.87 -1.47
CA ILE A 55 1.43 -11.03 -0.59
C ILE A 55 0.01 -11.61 -0.44
N ASP A 56 -0.06 -12.89 -0.83
CA ASP A 56 -1.13 -13.88 -0.72
C ASP A 56 -1.29 -14.59 0.63
N TYR A 57 -2.00 -14.09 1.65
CA TYR A 57 -2.10 -14.86 2.92
C TYR A 57 -3.20 -15.92 2.92
N ASN A 58 -4.04 -15.99 1.89
CA ASN A 58 -5.07 -17.01 1.75
C ASN A 58 -4.45 -18.36 1.33
N ASN A 59 -3.82 -19.03 2.30
CA ASN A 59 -3.29 -20.36 2.10
C ASN A 59 -4.45 -21.37 2.20
N LYS A 60 -4.69 -22.17 1.16
CA LYS A 60 -5.80 -23.15 1.12
C LYS A 60 -5.77 -24.19 2.26
N ILE A 61 -4.65 -24.30 2.99
CA ILE A 61 -4.44 -25.27 4.07
C ILE A 61 -4.75 -24.65 5.46
N GLU A 62 -4.54 -23.35 5.66
CA GLU A 62 -4.78 -22.66 6.92
C GLU A 62 -5.73 -21.47 6.70
N ILE A 63 -6.94 -21.58 7.25
CA ILE A 63 -7.92 -20.49 7.20
C ILE A 63 -7.50 -19.45 8.23
N ILE A 64 -7.00 -18.30 7.75
CA ILE A 64 -6.71 -17.15 8.59
C ILE A 64 -7.99 -16.37 8.82
N GLN A 65 -8.44 -16.28 10.07
CA GLN A 65 -9.59 -15.45 10.44
C GLN A 65 -9.11 -14.11 11.00
N ILE A 66 -9.46 -13.03 10.31
CA ILE A 66 -9.18 -11.67 10.72
C ILE A 66 -10.26 -11.21 11.71
N LYS A 67 -9.83 -10.82 12.92
CA LYS A 67 -10.70 -10.29 13.96
C LYS A 67 -11.14 -8.86 13.63
N GLU A 68 -12.25 -8.43 14.25
CA GLU A 68 -12.81 -7.08 14.12
C GLU A 68 -13.21 -6.66 12.69
N THR A 69 -13.45 -7.63 11.79
CA THR A 69 -13.95 -7.35 10.45
C THR A 69 -14.87 -8.46 9.91
N LEU A 70 -15.85 -8.07 9.10
CA LEU A 70 -16.65 -8.99 8.29
C LEU A 70 -16.05 -9.18 6.89
N ASP A 71 -15.20 -8.24 6.46
CA ASP A 71 -14.61 -8.19 5.13
C ASP A 71 -13.25 -8.90 5.11
N GLN A 72 -13.27 -10.23 5.33
CA GLN A 72 -12.07 -11.04 5.52
C GLN A 72 -11.06 -10.91 4.35
N ASP A 73 -11.55 -11.02 3.12
CA ASP A 73 -10.70 -11.07 1.93
C ASP A 73 -9.80 -9.83 1.78
N ILE A 74 -10.31 -8.63 2.13
CA ILE A 74 -9.55 -7.38 2.05
C ILE A 74 -8.30 -7.41 2.91
N PHE A 75 -8.37 -8.04 4.09
CA PHE A 75 -7.26 -8.04 5.04
C PHE A 75 -6.29 -9.20 4.81
N GLN A 76 -6.68 -10.21 4.02
CA GLN A 76 -5.87 -11.39 3.69
C GLN A 76 -4.93 -11.15 2.51
N THR A 77 -5.17 -10.13 1.69
CA THR A 77 -4.26 -9.69 0.64
C THR A 77 -3.58 -8.39 1.04
N GLN A 78 -2.27 -8.27 0.75
CA GLN A 78 -1.50 -7.09 1.13
C GLN A 78 -0.49 -6.68 0.07
N ARG A 79 -0.23 -5.37 -0.04
CA ARG A 79 0.96 -4.84 -0.72
C ARG A 79 2.03 -4.53 0.31
N GLN A 80 3.24 -5.06 0.10
CA GLN A 80 4.37 -4.86 0.99
C GLN A 80 5.59 -4.31 0.26
N GLY A 81 6.38 -3.46 0.94
CA GLY A 81 7.62 -2.92 0.37
C GLY A 81 8.38 -2.03 1.34
N PHE A 82 9.65 -1.76 1.04
CA PHE A 82 10.47 -0.87 1.87
C PHE A 82 10.15 0.61 1.64
N ASN A 83 9.84 1.01 0.41
CA ASN A 83 9.44 2.36 0.08
C ASN A 83 8.61 2.34 -1.21
N PHE A 84 7.32 2.62 -1.08
CA PHE A 84 6.39 2.66 -2.19
C PHE A 84 5.29 3.69 -1.93
N PHE A 85 4.55 4.04 -2.97
CA PHE A 85 3.48 5.01 -2.84
C PHE A 85 2.33 4.70 -3.79
N TYR A 86 1.17 5.27 -3.49
CA TYR A 86 -0.01 5.30 -4.34
C TYR A 86 -0.23 6.71 -4.89
N GLN A 87 -0.59 6.83 -6.16
CA GLN A 87 -1.01 8.06 -6.84
C GLN A 87 -2.48 7.97 -7.23
N LEU A 88 -3.38 8.44 -6.37
CA LEU A 88 -4.82 8.29 -6.57
C LEU A 88 -5.41 9.48 -7.35
N PRO A 89 -5.93 9.30 -8.57
CA PRO A 89 -6.51 10.40 -9.35
C PRO A 89 -7.76 10.98 -8.65
N LEU A 90 -7.76 12.27 -8.32
CA LEU A 90 -8.88 12.89 -7.60
C LEU A 90 -10.07 13.19 -8.51
N ASN A 91 -9.84 13.37 -9.82
CA ASN A 91 -10.86 13.73 -10.82
C ASN A 91 -11.71 14.97 -10.43
N MET A 92 -11.14 15.92 -9.67
CA MET A 92 -11.85 17.10 -9.16
C MET A 92 -11.10 18.39 -9.47
N ASN A 93 -11.77 19.37 -10.08
CA ASN A 93 -11.19 20.68 -10.41
C ASN A 93 -11.88 21.84 -9.68
N SER A 94 -12.54 21.56 -8.55
CA SER A 94 -13.26 22.61 -7.82
C SER A 94 -12.29 23.52 -7.06
N SER A 95 -12.57 24.82 -7.11
CA SER A 95 -11.86 25.83 -6.33
C SER A 95 -12.40 25.97 -4.90
N GLU A 96 -13.50 25.27 -4.58
CA GLU A 96 -14.09 25.25 -3.24
C GLU A 96 -13.35 24.26 -2.32
N ILE A 97 -13.30 24.61 -1.03
CA ILE A 97 -12.78 23.72 0.01
C ILE A 97 -13.73 22.54 0.16
N GLN A 98 -13.18 21.33 0.02
CA GLN A 98 -13.92 20.08 0.18
C GLN A 98 -13.25 19.21 1.24
N ASN A 99 -14.06 18.57 2.09
CA ASN A 99 -13.59 17.62 3.08
C ASN A 99 -13.46 16.23 2.45
N PHE A 100 -12.38 15.53 2.80
CA PHE A 100 -12.11 14.16 2.40
C PHE A 100 -11.77 13.31 3.63
N ILE A 101 -12.06 12.02 3.50
CA ILE A 101 -11.67 11.00 4.46
C ILE A 101 -10.89 9.94 3.70
N LEU A 102 -9.64 9.74 4.10
CA LEU A 102 -8.79 8.64 3.66
C LEU A 102 -8.78 7.57 4.75
N MET A 103 -9.22 6.37 4.43
CA MET A 103 -9.17 5.21 5.31
C MET A 103 -8.08 4.28 4.79
N LEU A 104 -7.17 3.88 5.69
CA LEU A 104 -6.08 2.96 5.40
C LEU A 104 -6.26 1.71 6.25
N ASP A 105 -6.39 0.57 5.59
CA ASP A 105 -6.68 -0.70 6.23
C ASP A 105 -5.41 -1.56 6.32
N PHE A 106 -5.19 -2.13 7.50
CA PHE A 106 -4.01 -2.88 7.87
C PHE A 106 -4.38 -4.14 8.67
N ALA A 107 -3.53 -5.16 8.58
CA ALA A 107 -3.53 -6.30 9.50
C ALA A 107 -2.10 -6.87 9.59
N GLU A 108 -1.67 -7.30 10.77
CA GLU A 108 -0.39 -8.01 10.90
C GLU A 108 -0.60 -9.52 10.75
N LEU A 109 -0.03 -10.09 9.68
CA LEU A 109 -0.16 -11.52 9.34
C LEU A 109 1.18 -12.27 9.29
N GLN A 110 2.30 -11.54 9.21
CA GLN A 110 3.64 -12.11 9.06
C GLN A 110 4.39 -12.16 10.39
N TYR A 111 4.31 -11.09 11.17
CA TYR A 111 5.06 -10.91 12.41
C TYR A 111 4.20 -11.25 13.63
N SER A 112 4.86 -11.70 14.70
CA SER A 112 4.18 -12.21 15.90
C SER A 112 4.59 -11.47 17.17
N ASN A 113 5.40 -10.41 17.06
CA ASN A 113 5.79 -9.57 18.18
C ASN A 113 5.76 -8.08 17.81
N SER A 114 5.61 -7.23 18.84
CA SER A 114 5.79 -5.78 18.69
C SER A 114 7.25 -5.46 18.35
N ASN A 115 7.45 -4.33 17.68
CA ASN A 115 8.70 -3.82 17.16
C ASN A 115 9.34 -4.71 16.08
N GLU A 116 8.63 -5.69 15.51
CA GLU A 116 9.14 -6.44 14.36
C GLU A 116 8.93 -5.68 13.05
N ARG A 117 7.76 -5.07 12.84
CA ARG A 117 7.48 -4.22 11.68
C ARG A 117 7.13 -2.82 12.16
N ILE A 118 7.88 -1.83 11.68
CA ILE A 118 7.64 -0.41 11.96
C ILE A 118 7.76 0.36 10.65
N PHE A 119 6.76 1.16 10.32
CA PHE A 119 6.80 2.01 9.14
C PHE A 119 6.04 3.31 9.35
N GLU A 120 6.23 4.24 8.42
CA GLU A 120 5.62 5.56 8.43
C GLU A 120 4.71 5.74 7.23
N VAL A 121 3.65 6.52 7.41
CA VAL A 121 2.73 6.91 6.34
C VAL A 121 2.75 8.41 6.14
N TYR A 122 2.94 8.81 4.89
CA TYR A 122 3.01 10.21 4.47
C TYR A 122 1.89 10.53 3.49
N LEU A 123 1.37 11.76 3.57
CA LEU A 123 0.62 12.39 2.49
C LEU A 123 1.51 13.43 1.84
N GLY A 124 1.91 13.19 0.58
CA GLY A 124 2.95 13.96 -0.07
C GLY A 124 4.26 13.90 0.71
N ASN A 125 4.72 15.03 1.23
CA ASN A 125 5.94 15.13 2.03
C ASN A 125 5.67 15.24 3.53
N LYS A 126 4.41 15.29 3.97
CA LYS A 126 4.05 15.39 5.38
C LYS A 126 3.90 14.00 5.98
N LEU A 127 4.62 13.76 7.08
CA LEU A 127 4.41 12.58 7.92
C LEU A 127 3.05 12.68 8.63
N ILE A 128 2.17 11.71 8.39
CA ILE A 128 0.82 11.65 8.98
C ILE A 128 0.76 10.60 10.09
N ILE A 129 1.37 9.44 9.87
CA ILE A 129 1.44 8.36 10.86
C ILE A 129 2.91 8.01 11.07
N ALA A 130 3.41 8.26 12.28
CA ALA A 130 4.79 7.99 12.67
C ALA A 130 4.90 6.63 13.37
N ASN A 131 5.95 5.85 13.07
CA ASN A 131 6.30 4.61 13.75
C ASN A 131 5.14 3.62 13.94
N LEU A 132 4.34 3.40 12.90
CA LEU A 132 3.22 2.46 12.94
C LEU A 132 3.73 1.03 13.10
N ASP A 133 3.32 0.40 14.20
CA ASP A 133 3.49 -1.02 14.52
C ASP A 133 2.10 -1.64 14.68
N ILE A 134 1.61 -2.31 13.64
CA ILE A 134 0.25 -2.88 13.60
C ILE A 134 0.08 -3.92 14.72
N TYR A 135 1.09 -4.75 14.97
CA TYR A 135 1.01 -5.77 16.03
C TYR A 135 0.84 -5.12 17.40
N LYS A 136 1.57 -4.03 17.67
CA LYS A 136 1.45 -3.31 18.94
C LYS A 136 0.08 -2.67 19.13
N GLU A 137 -0.53 -2.16 18.06
CA GLU A 137 -1.82 -1.49 18.12
C GLU A 137 -2.98 -2.47 18.30
N VAL A 138 -3.01 -3.58 17.53
CA VAL A 138 -4.17 -4.49 17.49
C VAL A 138 -3.83 -5.97 17.63
N GLY A 139 -2.55 -6.33 17.69
CA GLY A 139 -2.11 -7.72 17.69
C GLY A 139 -2.10 -8.36 16.29
N ARG A 140 -1.84 -9.67 16.26
CA ARG A 140 -1.86 -10.46 15.03
C ARG A 140 -3.30 -10.74 14.57
N GLU A 141 -3.50 -10.86 13.26
CA GLU A 141 -4.77 -11.27 12.64
C GLU A 141 -5.97 -10.42 13.10
N THR A 142 -5.75 -9.11 13.28
CA THR A 142 -6.79 -8.18 13.71
C THR A 142 -6.80 -7.00 12.75
N ALA A 143 -7.98 -6.63 12.28
CA ALA A 143 -8.16 -5.49 11.39
C ALA A 143 -7.86 -4.18 12.12
N LEU A 144 -7.10 -3.31 11.48
CA LEU A 144 -6.86 -1.93 11.89
C LEU A 144 -7.18 -0.99 10.73
N THR A 145 -8.18 -0.14 10.91
CA THR A 145 -8.50 0.95 9.98
C THR A 145 -8.12 2.28 10.61
N ILE A 146 -7.30 3.06 9.91
CA ILE A 146 -6.94 4.42 10.34
C ILE A 146 -7.63 5.43 9.41
N GLU A 147 -8.47 6.29 9.97
CA GLU A 147 -9.14 7.38 9.25
C GLU A 147 -8.36 8.70 9.34
N ILE A 148 -8.11 9.32 8.20
CA ILE A 148 -7.40 10.59 8.05
C ILE A 148 -8.33 11.59 7.38
N HIS A 149 -8.71 12.63 8.12
CA HIS A 149 -9.53 13.73 7.64
C HIS A 149 -8.65 14.86 7.14
N PHE A 150 -8.88 15.29 5.91
CA PHE A 150 -8.13 16.39 5.29
C PHE A 150 -9.04 17.17 4.35
N GLN A 151 -8.60 18.36 3.96
CA GLN A 151 -9.32 19.24 3.06
C GLN A 151 -8.54 19.41 1.76
N ILE A 152 -9.23 19.59 0.65
CA ILE A 152 -8.63 19.96 -0.62
C ILE A 152 -9.29 21.25 -1.11
N GLN A 153 -8.46 22.19 -1.55
CA GLN A 153 -8.88 23.41 -2.23
C GLN A 153 -8.03 23.56 -3.50
N GLY A 154 -8.63 23.38 -4.67
CA GLY A 154 -7.86 23.32 -5.92
C GLY A 154 -6.83 22.18 -5.91
N GLN A 155 -5.55 22.52 -6.03
CA GLN A 155 -4.41 21.57 -5.99
C GLN A 155 -3.67 21.55 -4.65
N GLU A 156 -4.23 22.17 -3.63
CA GLU A 156 -3.64 22.21 -2.29
C GLU A 156 -4.46 21.34 -1.34
N ALA A 157 -3.77 20.55 -0.53
CA ALA A 157 -4.39 19.75 0.51
C ALA A 157 -3.97 20.26 1.90
N PHE A 158 -4.88 20.24 2.85
CA PHE A 158 -4.68 20.75 4.20
C PHE A 158 -5.04 19.69 5.23
N TYR A 159 -4.21 19.53 6.25
CA TYR A 159 -4.44 18.62 7.38
C TYR A 159 -4.21 19.39 8.67
N LYS A 160 -5.25 19.45 9.53
CA LYS A 160 -5.22 20.25 10.77
C LYS A 160 -4.78 21.70 10.51
N ASP A 161 -5.35 22.30 9.48
CA ASP A 161 -5.06 23.67 9.01
C ASP A 161 -3.62 23.90 8.52
N GLU A 162 -2.81 22.86 8.38
CA GLU A 162 -1.46 22.92 7.80
C GLU A 162 -1.45 22.43 6.35
N LEU A 163 -0.73 23.15 5.48
CA LEU A 163 -0.54 22.77 4.08
C LEU A 163 0.25 21.46 3.97
N LEU A 164 -0.31 20.48 3.28
CA LEU A 164 0.33 19.20 2.93
C LEU A 164 1.17 19.36 1.66
N LEU A 165 2.41 19.79 1.83
CA LEU A 165 3.33 19.98 0.70
C LEU A 165 3.48 18.71 -0.14
N GLY A 166 3.22 18.82 -1.43
CA GLY A 166 3.36 17.73 -2.40
C GLY A 166 2.33 16.60 -2.24
N ALA A 167 1.26 16.79 -1.48
CA ALA A 167 0.21 15.77 -1.35
C ALA A 167 -0.60 15.59 -2.64
N ILE A 168 -0.76 16.64 -3.43
CA ILE A 168 -1.39 16.57 -4.76
C ILE A 168 -0.32 16.91 -5.81
N ASN A 169 -0.18 16.05 -6.81
CA ASN A 169 0.76 16.28 -7.90
C ASN A 169 0.15 17.11 -9.03
N LYS A 170 0.97 17.48 -10.03
CA LYS A 170 0.53 18.27 -11.21
C LYS A 170 -0.54 17.58 -12.07
N LYS A 171 -0.76 16.27 -11.89
CA LYS A 171 -1.80 15.49 -12.58
C LYS A 171 -3.07 15.37 -11.74
N ASN A 172 -3.17 16.10 -10.62
CA ASN A 172 -4.28 16.04 -9.69
C ASN A 172 -4.47 14.65 -9.05
N GLU A 173 -3.36 14.01 -8.69
CA GLU A 173 -3.34 12.73 -7.99
C GLU A 173 -2.86 12.93 -6.55
N LEU A 174 -3.59 12.36 -5.59
CA LEU A 174 -3.20 12.29 -4.19
C LEU A 174 -2.07 11.28 -4.00
N ILE A 175 -0.97 11.71 -3.38
CA ILE A 175 0.20 10.87 -3.09
C ILE A 175 0.13 10.36 -1.66
N ILE A 176 0.04 9.04 -1.50
CA ILE A 176 0.14 8.34 -0.21
C ILE A 176 1.42 7.51 -0.24
N ARG A 177 2.40 7.82 0.62
CA ARG A 177 3.68 7.09 0.66
C ARG A 177 3.80 6.27 1.93
N LEU A 178 4.25 5.02 1.78
CA LEU A 178 4.59 4.12 2.86
C LEU A 178 6.10 3.93 2.87
N LYS A 179 6.73 4.19 4.02
CA LYS A 179 8.18 4.10 4.19
C LYS A 179 8.51 3.21 5.38
N ALA A 180 9.18 2.11 5.12
CA ALA A 180 9.71 1.23 6.16
C ALA A 180 10.73 1.96 7.04
N ILE A 181 10.61 1.74 8.35
CA ILE A 181 11.65 2.03 9.34
C ILE A 181 12.33 0.73 9.76
N LYS A 182 11.55 -0.33 9.96
CA LYS A 182 12.00 -1.69 10.25
C LYS A 182 11.12 -2.70 9.54
N ASN A 183 11.74 -3.59 8.77
CA ASN A 183 11.05 -4.53 7.86
C ASN A 183 10.11 -3.81 6.86
N GLN A 184 9.48 -4.56 5.96
CA GLN A 184 8.65 -3.98 4.90
C GLN A 184 7.36 -3.35 5.47
N ALA A 185 7.01 -2.15 5.01
CA ALA A 185 5.68 -1.57 5.23
C ALA A 185 4.62 -2.43 4.55
N SER A 186 3.41 -2.48 5.11
CA SER A 186 2.29 -3.27 4.59
C SER A 186 1.02 -2.45 4.55
N ILE A 187 0.14 -2.70 3.57
CA ILE A 187 -1.21 -2.14 3.50
C ILE A 187 -2.15 -3.13 2.79
N ALA A 188 -3.37 -3.25 3.32
CA ALA A 188 -4.39 -4.19 2.86
C ALA A 188 -5.50 -3.50 2.06
N GLY A 189 -5.88 -2.28 2.43
CA GLY A 189 -6.93 -1.54 1.73
C GLY A 189 -6.74 -0.03 1.78
N ILE A 190 -7.25 0.65 0.77
CA ILE A 190 -7.34 2.11 0.71
C ILE A 190 -8.74 2.51 0.28
N ILE A 191 -9.41 3.35 1.09
CA ILE A 191 -10.63 4.05 0.68
C ILE A 191 -10.40 5.56 0.75
N LEU A 192 -10.71 6.25 -0.35
CA LEU A 192 -10.83 7.68 -0.41
C LEU A 192 -12.28 8.06 -0.69
N LYS A 193 -12.88 8.86 0.20
CA LYS A 193 -14.27 9.32 0.07
C LYS A 193 -14.40 10.80 0.43
N PHE A 194 -15.51 11.42 0.02
CA PHE A 194 -15.90 12.73 0.50
C PHE A 194 -16.31 12.67 1.98
N GLY A 195 -15.92 13.69 2.75
CA GLY A 195 -16.18 13.79 4.19
C GLY A 195 -17.53 14.42 4.57
N GLY A 196 -18.37 14.76 3.60
CA GLY A 196 -19.64 15.47 3.82
C GLY A 196 -19.48 16.89 4.38
N LYS A 197 -20.61 17.58 4.59
CA LYS A 197 -20.65 18.86 5.34
C LYS A 197 -20.69 18.54 6.84
N GLN A 198 -19.76 19.13 7.60
CA GLN A 198 -19.69 19.05 9.06
C GLN A 198 -20.99 19.58 9.69
N ASN A 199 -21.74 18.72 10.41
CA ASN A 199 -22.83 19.14 11.30
C ASN A 199 -22.25 19.26 12.72
N ASN A 200 -22.08 20.49 13.19
CA ASN A 200 -21.33 20.89 14.42
C ASN A 200 -21.91 20.43 15.78
N GLN A 201 -22.50 19.24 15.92
CA GLN A 201 -23.11 18.82 17.20
C GLN A 201 -22.53 17.55 17.84
N SER A 202 -21.77 16.71 17.14
CA SER A 202 -21.18 15.49 17.72
C SER A 202 -19.74 15.63 18.25
N ASP A 203 -18.97 16.58 17.72
CA ASP A 203 -17.50 16.57 17.88
C ASP A 203 -17.00 17.30 19.15
N VAL A 204 -17.92 17.89 19.93
CA VAL A 204 -17.59 18.67 21.13
C VAL A 204 -17.45 17.77 22.37
N GLU A 205 -18.04 16.57 22.38
CA GLU A 205 -18.00 15.69 23.56
C GLU A 205 -16.71 14.86 23.65
N GLU A 206 -16.14 14.39 22.54
CA GLU A 206 -14.89 13.59 22.57
C GLU A 206 -13.64 14.40 22.96
N ARG A 207 -13.61 15.72 22.67
CA ARG A 207 -12.45 16.57 22.96
C ARG A 207 -12.26 16.89 24.45
N LYS A 208 -13.26 16.65 25.30
CA LYS A 208 -13.17 16.91 26.74
C LYS A 208 -12.53 15.78 27.55
N ILE A 209 -12.39 14.58 26.99
CA ILE A 209 -11.91 13.39 27.74
C ILE A 209 -10.38 13.25 27.72
N ARG A 210 -9.65 13.94 26.82
CA ARG A 210 -8.19 13.78 26.65
C ARG A 210 -7.33 14.96 27.10
N ARG A 211 -7.59 15.57 28.26
CA ARG A 211 -6.67 16.57 28.86
C ARG A 211 -6.40 16.26 30.34
N ASN A 212 -5.36 15.49 30.61
CA ASN A 212 -4.66 15.54 31.90
C ASN A 212 -3.32 16.30 31.70
N PRO A 213 -2.97 17.27 32.58
CA PRO A 213 -1.76 18.07 32.43
C PRO A 213 -0.53 17.34 32.99
N ILE A 214 0.54 17.27 32.20
CA ILE A 214 1.86 16.76 32.63
C ILE A 214 2.62 17.88 33.35
N LYS A 215 3.09 17.60 34.58
CA LYS A 215 4.02 18.44 35.35
C LYS A 215 5.47 18.08 35.03
N GLY A 216 6.35 19.09 35.00
CA GLY A 216 7.76 18.94 35.35
C GLY A 216 8.77 19.16 34.21
N ILE A 217 9.06 20.42 33.89
CA ILE A 217 10.24 20.81 33.11
C ILE A 217 11.35 21.09 34.13
N ASP A 218 12.18 20.10 34.43
CA ASP A 218 13.52 20.33 35.04
C ASP A 218 14.47 19.10 34.99
N GLY A 219 14.03 17.95 34.47
CA GLY A 219 14.90 16.78 34.23
C GLY A 219 15.61 16.74 32.85
N LEU A 220 15.27 17.66 31.95
CA LEU A 220 15.57 17.56 30.51
C LEU A 220 17.02 17.87 30.09
N LYS A 221 17.89 18.26 31.01
CA LYS A 221 19.30 18.59 30.69
C LYS A 221 20.34 17.59 31.23
N LYS A 222 19.94 16.55 31.97
CA LYS A 222 20.85 15.48 32.42
C LYS A 222 20.67 14.16 31.69
N LEU A 223 19.54 13.95 31.01
CA LEU A 223 19.25 12.71 30.26
C LEU A 223 19.78 12.70 28.81
N SER A 224 20.19 13.85 28.25
CA SER A 224 20.68 13.95 26.86
C SER A 224 22.06 13.29 26.66
N ASP A 225 22.93 13.40 27.66
CA ASP A 225 24.35 13.09 27.47
C ASP A 225 24.68 11.61 27.73
N GLU A 226 23.84 10.94 28.51
CA GLU A 226 23.92 9.51 28.80
C GLU A 226 23.27 8.67 27.69
N SER A 227 22.15 9.17 27.13
CA SER A 227 21.46 8.55 25.99
C SER A 227 22.30 8.57 24.70
N LEU A 228 23.09 9.64 24.49
CA LEU A 228 23.98 9.76 23.32
C LEU A 228 25.09 8.69 23.29
N LYS A 229 25.61 8.28 24.46
CA LYS A 229 26.65 7.23 24.55
C LYS A 229 26.11 5.83 24.29
N ILE A 230 24.87 5.57 24.72
CA ILE A 230 24.19 4.28 24.46
C ILE A 230 23.92 4.13 22.96
N VAL A 231 23.44 5.19 22.30
CA VAL A 231 23.20 5.20 20.86
C VAL A 231 24.50 5.00 20.06
N GLU A 232 25.62 5.61 20.48
CA GLU A 232 26.92 5.40 19.80
C GLU A 232 27.47 3.98 19.95
N GLN A 233 27.17 3.27 21.04
CA GLN A 233 27.53 1.86 21.21
C GLN A 233 26.62 0.95 20.39
N GLU A 234 25.32 1.21 20.37
CA GLU A 234 24.33 0.44 19.61
C GLU A 234 24.50 0.59 18.09
N VAL A 235 24.97 1.75 17.61
CA VAL A 235 25.33 1.97 16.20
C VAL A 235 26.55 1.16 15.78
N LYS A 236 27.51 0.93 16.68
CA LYS A 236 28.73 0.13 16.38
C LYS A 236 28.45 -1.37 16.34
N GLU A 237 27.56 -1.87 17.19
CA GLU A 237 27.12 -3.28 17.13
C GLU A 237 26.25 -3.53 15.88
N ASN A 238 25.32 -2.63 15.55
CA ASN A 238 24.48 -2.74 14.35
C ASN A 238 25.26 -2.62 13.03
N GLN A 239 26.43 -1.98 13.00
CA GLN A 239 27.29 -1.97 11.82
C GLN A 239 27.95 -3.33 11.59
N LYS A 240 28.31 -4.05 12.66
CA LYS A 240 28.93 -5.38 12.57
C LYS A 240 27.95 -6.47 12.11
N ASP A 241 26.67 -6.32 12.46
CA ASP A 241 25.59 -7.20 12.03
C ASP A 241 25.14 -6.94 10.58
N ARG A 242 25.36 -5.73 10.04
CA ARG A 242 25.10 -5.43 8.62
C ARG A 242 26.08 -6.15 7.70
N ASP A 243 27.37 -6.12 8.03
CA ASP A 243 28.41 -6.76 7.23
C ASP A 243 28.23 -8.29 7.16
N GLN A 244 27.67 -8.92 8.21
CA GLN A 244 27.37 -10.37 8.21
C GLN A 244 26.08 -10.73 7.46
N ASN A 245 25.12 -9.80 7.35
CA ASN A 245 23.86 -10.03 6.65
C ASN A 245 23.98 -9.80 5.13
N GLU A 246 24.82 -8.86 4.69
CA GLU A 246 25.12 -8.66 3.26
C GLU A 246 25.73 -9.93 2.64
N ASP A 247 26.66 -10.59 3.34
CA ASP A 247 27.25 -11.87 2.94
C ASP A 247 26.24 -13.04 2.85
N GLN A 248 25.12 -12.98 3.58
CA GLN A 248 24.06 -13.99 3.52
C GLN A 248 23.05 -13.69 2.41
N GLU A 249 22.74 -12.41 2.17
CA GLU A 249 21.83 -11.97 1.12
C GLU A 249 22.44 -12.25 -0.28
N ASP A 250 23.73 -11.98 -0.46
CA ASP A 250 24.45 -12.28 -1.70
C ASP A 250 24.50 -13.79 -1.99
N LYS A 251 24.69 -14.62 -0.96
CA LYS A 251 24.59 -16.09 -1.10
C LYS A 251 23.18 -16.53 -1.47
N ARG A 252 22.13 -15.88 -0.94
CA ARG A 252 20.73 -16.19 -1.30
C ARG A 252 20.40 -15.79 -2.73
N ILE A 253 20.88 -14.63 -3.19
CA ILE A 253 20.73 -14.17 -4.58
C ILE A 253 21.43 -15.15 -5.52
N GLN A 254 22.67 -15.54 -5.23
CA GLN A 254 23.39 -16.54 -6.03
C GLN A 254 22.67 -17.91 -6.05
N ILE A 255 22.14 -18.37 -4.92
CA ILE A 255 21.35 -19.62 -4.87
C ILE A 255 20.07 -19.50 -5.71
N MET A 256 19.42 -18.33 -5.70
CA MET A 256 18.20 -18.09 -6.49
C MET A 256 18.49 -18.05 -7.98
N GLU A 257 19.59 -17.40 -8.40
CA GLU A 257 20.07 -17.40 -9.78
C GLU A 257 20.41 -18.80 -10.27
N ILE A 258 21.07 -19.62 -9.43
CA ILE A 258 21.36 -21.02 -9.73
C ILE A 258 20.07 -21.84 -9.89
N LYS A 259 19.08 -21.65 -8.99
CA LYS A 259 17.78 -22.32 -9.08
C LYS A 259 17.00 -21.91 -10.33
N LEU A 260 17.04 -20.64 -10.70
CA LEU A 260 16.40 -20.12 -11.91
C LEU A 260 17.04 -20.70 -13.17
N LEU A 261 18.38 -20.83 -13.17
CA LEU A 261 19.13 -21.45 -14.24
C LEU A 261 18.88 -22.96 -14.35
N GLU A 262 18.72 -23.66 -13.21
CA GLU A 262 18.38 -25.07 -13.21
C GLU A 262 16.94 -25.30 -13.70
N PHE A 263 16.01 -24.42 -13.31
CA PHE A 263 14.64 -24.42 -13.83
C PHE A 263 14.62 -24.20 -15.34
N SER A 264 15.37 -23.20 -15.86
CA SER A 264 15.42 -22.94 -17.30
C SER A 264 16.01 -24.11 -18.09
N LYS A 265 17.04 -24.78 -17.55
CA LYS A 265 17.62 -25.99 -18.15
C LYS A 265 16.61 -27.14 -18.19
N ARG A 266 15.89 -27.39 -17.09
CA ARG A 266 14.84 -28.43 -17.04
C ARG A 266 13.69 -28.13 -18.01
N LEU A 267 13.28 -26.87 -18.09
CA LEU A 267 12.24 -26.43 -19.03
C LEU A 267 12.69 -26.63 -20.48
N MET A 268 13.93 -26.24 -20.81
CA MET A 268 14.51 -26.46 -22.14
C MET A 268 14.59 -27.95 -22.50
N THR A 269 15.00 -28.81 -21.55
CA THR A 269 15.00 -30.26 -21.80
C THR A 269 13.61 -30.82 -22.05
N LEU A 270 12.58 -30.35 -21.32
CA LEU A 270 11.20 -30.78 -21.52
C LEU A 270 10.64 -30.34 -22.88
N ILE A 271 10.99 -29.11 -23.31
CA ILE A 271 10.62 -28.57 -24.63
C ILE A 271 11.26 -29.39 -25.76
N ILE A 272 12.50 -29.86 -25.59
CA ILE A 272 13.23 -30.59 -26.63
C ILE A 272 12.87 -32.09 -26.66
N GLN A 273 12.56 -32.70 -25.51
CA GLN A 273 12.36 -34.15 -25.40
C GLN A 273 10.93 -34.61 -25.70
N THR A 274 9.95 -33.69 -25.68
CA THR A 274 8.55 -34.05 -25.92
C THR A 274 8.06 -33.53 -27.27
N PRO A 275 7.31 -34.33 -28.05
CA PRO A 275 6.78 -33.89 -29.34
C PRO A 275 5.85 -32.67 -29.21
N LEU A 276 5.13 -32.56 -28.08
CA LEU A 276 4.31 -31.38 -27.76
C LEU A 276 5.17 -30.14 -27.43
N GLY A 277 6.29 -30.34 -26.73
CA GLY A 277 7.25 -29.28 -26.40
C GLY A 277 7.86 -28.63 -27.64
N ILE A 278 8.27 -29.44 -28.63
CA ILE A 278 8.86 -28.96 -29.88
C ILE A 278 7.83 -28.12 -30.68
N LEU A 279 6.56 -28.54 -30.68
CA LEU A 279 5.47 -27.82 -31.34
C LEU A 279 5.25 -26.44 -30.69
N LEU A 280 5.24 -26.37 -29.36
CA LEU A 280 5.06 -25.12 -28.62
C LEU A 280 6.28 -24.19 -28.74
N GLY A 281 7.49 -24.76 -28.67
CA GLY A 281 8.74 -24.01 -28.82
C GLY A 281 8.93 -23.41 -30.22
N SER A 282 8.58 -24.15 -31.27
CA SER A 282 8.66 -23.64 -32.65
C SER A 282 7.63 -22.54 -32.93
N SER A 283 6.41 -22.66 -32.38
CA SER A 283 5.39 -21.60 -32.43
C SER A 283 5.86 -20.32 -31.72
N PHE A 284 6.45 -20.45 -30.53
CA PHE A 284 6.98 -19.32 -29.78
C PHE A 284 8.12 -18.60 -30.52
N LEU A 285 9.05 -19.35 -31.13
CA LEU A 285 10.12 -18.77 -31.94
C LEU A 285 9.60 -18.06 -33.20
N LEU A 286 8.56 -18.61 -33.84
CA LEU A 286 7.92 -17.96 -34.99
C LEU A 286 7.30 -16.63 -34.59
N ILE A 287 6.58 -16.58 -33.45
CA ILE A 287 6.00 -15.34 -32.91
C ILE A 287 7.11 -14.34 -32.54
N CYS A 288 8.21 -14.78 -31.94
CA CYS A 288 9.35 -13.92 -31.66
C CYS A 288 9.99 -13.35 -32.93
N LEU A 289 10.11 -14.14 -34.00
CA LEU A 289 10.65 -13.67 -35.28
C LEU A 289 9.70 -12.68 -35.97
N ILE A 290 8.39 -12.93 -35.93
CA ILE A 290 7.37 -12.02 -36.47
C ILE A 290 7.40 -10.69 -35.72
N THR A 291 7.38 -10.73 -34.38
CA THR A 291 7.44 -9.52 -33.55
C THR A 291 8.75 -8.75 -33.74
N LEU A 292 9.90 -9.43 -33.85
CA LEU A 292 11.18 -8.79 -34.15
C LEU A 292 11.21 -8.17 -35.55
N TRP A 293 10.59 -8.82 -36.53
CA TRP A 293 10.46 -8.30 -37.90
C TRP A 293 9.56 -7.06 -37.95
N GLU A 294 8.41 -7.09 -37.29
CA GLU A 294 7.51 -5.93 -37.14
C GLU A 294 8.21 -4.76 -36.43
N LEU A 295 8.93 -5.02 -35.34
CA LEU A 295 9.76 -4.04 -34.64
C LEU A 295 10.87 -3.44 -35.52
N ARG A 296 11.38 -4.21 -36.48
CA ARG A 296 12.39 -3.73 -37.44
C ARG A 296 11.76 -2.85 -38.53
N GLU A 297 10.61 -3.25 -39.07
CA GLU A 297 9.90 -2.47 -40.08
C GLU A 297 9.35 -1.17 -39.50
N ASN A 298 8.79 -1.19 -38.29
CA ASN A 298 8.35 0.02 -37.59
C ASN A 298 9.51 1.01 -37.39
N ARG A 299 10.70 0.53 -37.00
CA ARG A 299 11.90 1.38 -36.88
C ARG A 299 12.37 1.95 -38.22
N LYS A 300 12.24 1.24 -39.33
CA LYS A 300 12.55 1.78 -40.66
C LYS A 300 11.57 2.88 -41.06
N GLN A 301 10.28 2.70 -40.78
CA GLN A 301 9.26 3.70 -41.04
C GLN A 301 9.44 4.96 -40.19
N GLU A 302 9.73 4.80 -38.89
CA GLU A 302 10.07 5.92 -38.00
C GLU A 302 11.31 6.68 -38.51
N ASN A 303 12.38 5.98 -38.90
CA ASN A 303 13.58 6.63 -39.42
C ASN A 303 13.34 7.35 -40.76
N LYS A 304 12.48 6.82 -41.63
CA LYS A 304 12.10 7.46 -42.90
C LYS A 304 11.22 8.70 -42.67
N ASN A 305 10.32 8.65 -41.70
CA ASN A 305 9.51 9.80 -41.29
C ASN A 305 10.37 10.91 -40.65
N ILE A 306 11.38 10.53 -39.84
CA ILE A 306 12.33 11.48 -39.26
C ILE A 306 13.23 12.12 -40.33
N GLY A 307 13.62 11.38 -41.37
CA GLY A 307 14.35 11.91 -42.54
C GLY A 307 13.53 12.96 -43.31
N ASN A 308 12.30 12.63 -43.68
CA ASN A 308 11.41 13.54 -44.40
C ASN A 308 11.09 14.83 -43.60
N ILE A 309 11.01 14.76 -42.26
CA ILE A 309 10.79 15.94 -41.41
C ILE A 309 12.02 16.87 -41.37
N LYS A 310 13.24 16.35 -41.59
CA LYS A 310 14.46 17.16 -41.66
C LYS A 310 14.57 17.88 -43.01
N ASP A 311 14.18 17.23 -44.10
CA ASP A 311 14.21 17.81 -45.44
C ASP A 311 13.18 18.96 -45.61
N ILE A 312 12.03 18.88 -44.94
CA ILE A 312 11.00 19.95 -44.95
C ILE A 312 11.43 21.21 -44.15
N LYS A 313 12.50 21.14 -43.34
CA LYS A 313 13.00 22.28 -42.54
C LYS A 313 14.21 22.99 -43.14
N GLN A 314 14.65 22.60 -44.35
CA GLN A 314 15.81 23.19 -45.03
C GLN A 314 15.49 23.93 -46.35
N ASP A 315 14.22 24.03 -46.73
CA ASP A 315 13.72 24.96 -47.77
C ASP A 315 12.98 26.16 -47.13
#